data_AF-A0AAV2KJN1-F1
#
_entry.id   AF-A0AAV2KJN1-F1
#
_cell.length_a   1.000
_cell.length_b   1.000
_cell.length_c   1.000
_cell.angle_alpha   90.00
_cell.angle_beta   90.00
_cell.angle_gamma   90.00
#
_symmetry.space_group_name_H-M   'P 1'
#
loop_
_entity.id
_entity.type
_entity.pdbx_description
1 polymer ?
#
loop_
_entity_poly.entity_id
_entity_poly.type
_entity_poly.pdbx_seq_one_letter_code
_entity_poly.pdbx_strand_id
1 'polypeptide(L)'
;MEIKLADLEDRSRRNNIVVHGLCERRENFNALQYTTAQLPLWFPALKDAPPEIMRAHRIGAPRSKATTPRVMIFMCLRYTDRARILKAARDSPLVMEGQQVRFTADYSVATRARRKSCYPVMEKARQAGYEAFLLYPATIKVSKGHEHEVFQDPVRLEKFLESQEDEESFGNTTRAQAALIDDENSVT
;
A
#
# COMPACT_ATOMS: atom_id res chain seq x y z
N MET A 1 16.97 -20.09 3.80
CA MET A 1 17.66 -19.52 2.60
C MET A 1 16.76 -18.55 1.83
N GLU A 2 15.46 -18.83 1.69
CA GLU A 2 14.51 -17.99 0.94
C GLU A 2 14.42 -16.52 1.42
N ILE A 3 14.42 -16.27 2.74
CA ILE A 3 14.37 -14.89 3.28
C ILE A 3 15.58 -14.06 2.82
N LYS A 4 16.77 -14.66 2.81
CA LYS A 4 18.01 -13.98 2.40
C LYS A 4 18.00 -13.69 0.90
N LEU A 5 17.49 -14.61 0.08
CA LEU A 5 17.35 -14.41 -1.35
C LEU A 5 16.34 -13.30 -1.67
N ALA A 6 15.18 -13.32 -1.00
CA ALA A 6 14.16 -12.29 -1.14
C ALA A 6 14.70 -10.89 -0.79
N ASP A 7 15.46 -10.76 0.30
CA ASP A 7 16.07 -9.47 0.69
C ASP A 7 17.09 -8.97 -0.34
N LEU A 8 17.91 -9.85 -0.91
CA LEU A 8 18.85 -9.47 -1.99
C LEU A 8 18.11 -9.00 -3.25
N GLU A 9 17.05 -9.70 -3.65
CA GLU A 9 16.20 -9.28 -4.77
C GLU A 9 15.53 -7.93 -4.52
N ASP A 10 14.95 -7.75 -3.33
CA ASP A 10 14.24 -6.53 -2.94
C ASP A 10 15.19 -5.32 -2.90
N ARG A 11 16.41 -5.49 -2.39
CA ARG A 11 17.44 -4.44 -2.40
C ARG A 11 17.82 -4.03 -3.82
N SER A 12 17.95 -5.00 -4.73
CA SER A 12 18.23 -4.74 -6.15
C SER A 12 17.08 -3.99 -6.84
N ARG A 13 15.84 -4.28 -6.43
CA ARG A 13 14.62 -3.69 -7.01
C ARG A 13 14.12 -2.44 -6.30
N ARG A 14 14.78 -1.99 -5.22
CA ARG A 14 14.28 -0.92 -4.32
C ARG A 14 13.93 0.40 -5.02
N ASN A 15 14.61 0.72 -6.13
CA ASN A 15 14.39 1.94 -6.91
C ASN A 15 13.37 1.76 -8.05
N ASN A 16 12.89 0.54 -8.28
CA ASN A 16 11.92 0.24 -9.32
C ASN A 16 10.50 0.62 -8.87
N ILE A 17 9.71 1.06 -9.85
CA ILE A 17 8.27 1.25 -9.76
C ILE A 17 7.61 0.45 -10.87
N VAL A 18 6.53 -0.22 -10.51
CA VAL A 18 5.68 -0.99 -11.41
C VAL A 18 4.38 -0.22 -11.63
N VAL A 19 4.06 0.03 -12.90
CA VAL A 19 2.85 0.75 -13.33
C VAL A 19 1.88 -0.23 -13.97
N HIS A 20 0.68 -0.29 -13.43
CA HIS A 20 -0.41 -1.17 -13.90
C HIS A 20 -1.50 -0.33 -14.55
N GLY A 21 -2.07 -0.86 -15.64
CA GLY A 21 -3.23 -0.24 -16.29
C GLY A 21 -2.92 0.98 -17.17
N LEU A 22 -1.65 1.25 -17.45
CA LEU A 22 -1.26 2.33 -18.35
C LEU A 22 -1.55 1.95 -19.81
N CYS A 23 -2.42 2.72 -20.48
CA CYS A 23 -2.84 2.50 -21.87
C CYS A 23 -1.64 2.29 -22.81
N GLU A 24 -1.71 1.28 -23.68
CA GLU A 24 -0.62 0.95 -24.59
C GLU A 24 -0.41 2.01 -25.68
N ARG A 25 0.79 2.00 -26.27
CA ARG A 25 1.17 2.81 -27.46
C ARG A 25 1.26 4.32 -27.24
N ARG A 26 0.92 4.82 -26.05
CA ARG A 26 1.12 6.24 -25.70
C ARG A 26 2.60 6.63 -25.56
N GLU A 27 3.46 5.67 -25.23
CA GLU A 27 4.90 5.92 -25.13
C GLU A 27 5.59 6.13 -26.49
N ASN A 28 4.90 5.81 -27.59
CA ASN A 28 5.51 5.61 -28.90
C ASN A 28 6.73 4.66 -28.79
N PHE A 29 7.90 5.10 -29.25
CA PHE A 29 9.13 4.30 -29.27
C PHE A 29 10.02 4.48 -28.04
N ASN A 30 9.71 5.41 -27.12
CA ASN A 30 10.61 5.74 -26.00
C ASN A 30 9.85 5.85 -24.67
N ALA A 31 9.76 4.73 -23.96
CA ALA A 31 9.13 4.65 -22.63
C ALA A 31 9.84 5.51 -21.59
N LEU A 32 11.17 5.69 -21.68
CA LEU A 32 11.92 6.53 -20.76
C LEU A 32 11.52 8.00 -20.90
N GLN A 33 11.60 8.54 -22.11
CA GLN A 33 11.24 9.93 -22.38
C GLN A 33 9.78 10.21 -22.03
N TYR A 34 8.88 9.29 -22.39
CA TYR A 34 7.47 9.38 -22.01
C TYR A 34 7.30 9.45 -20.48
N THR A 35 7.89 8.52 -19.74
CA THR A 35 7.75 8.46 -18.27
C THR A 35 8.29 9.72 -17.61
N THR A 36 9.48 10.19 -18.02
CA THR A 36 10.09 11.41 -17.50
C THR A 36 9.23 12.65 -17.75
N ALA A 37 8.65 12.78 -18.95
CA ALA A 37 7.81 13.92 -19.29
C ALA A 37 6.44 13.88 -18.59
N GLN A 38 5.86 12.69 -18.40
CA GLN A 38 4.51 12.55 -17.88
C GLN A 38 4.41 12.61 -16.35
N LEU A 39 5.43 12.17 -15.61
CA LEU A 39 5.37 12.14 -14.14
C LEU A 39 5.02 13.51 -13.51
N PRO A 40 5.63 14.64 -13.90
CA PRO A 40 5.26 15.96 -13.39
C PRO A 40 3.86 16.43 -13.80
N LEU A 41 3.33 15.91 -14.92
CA LEU A 41 1.98 16.24 -15.41
C LEU A 41 0.91 15.46 -14.65
N TRP A 42 1.14 14.16 -14.43
CA TRP A 42 0.25 13.32 -13.64
C TRP A 42 0.26 13.69 -12.16
N PHE A 43 1.42 14.13 -11.66
CA PHE A 43 1.63 14.44 -10.25
C PHE A 43 2.28 15.83 -10.12
N PRO A 44 1.47 16.91 -10.04
CA PRO A 44 1.98 18.28 -9.93
C PRO A 44 2.94 18.51 -8.74
N ALA A 45 2.80 17.73 -7.65
CA ALA A 45 3.71 17.74 -6.51
C ALA A 45 5.17 17.38 -6.85
N LEU A 46 5.42 16.83 -8.05
CA LEU A 46 6.75 16.48 -8.53
C LEU A 46 7.37 17.55 -9.43
N LYS A 47 6.63 18.62 -9.78
CA LYS A 47 7.03 19.61 -10.81
C LYS A 47 8.28 20.40 -10.44
N ASP A 48 8.41 20.82 -9.19
CA ASP A 48 9.52 21.68 -8.73
C ASP A 48 10.85 20.92 -8.61
N ALA A 49 10.77 19.58 -8.49
CA ALA A 49 11.93 18.70 -8.46
C ALA A 49 11.61 17.42 -9.24
N PRO A 50 11.67 17.45 -10.59
CA PRO A 50 11.33 16.30 -11.40
C PRO A 50 12.18 15.07 -11.06
N PRO A 51 11.57 13.87 -10.92
CA PRO A 51 12.31 12.64 -10.66
C PRO A 51 13.29 12.29 -11.79
N GLU A 52 14.47 11.78 -11.42
CA GLU A 52 15.41 11.25 -12.40
C GLU A 52 15.14 9.76 -12.65
N ILE A 53 14.78 9.44 -13.90
CA ILE A 53 14.48 8.08 -14.34
C ILE A 53 15.67 7.53 -15.12
N MET A 54 16.17 6.36 -14.71
CA MET A 54 17.35 5.72 -15.28
C MET A 54 16.98 4.75 -16.41
N ARG A 55 15.85 4.05 -16.29
CA ARG A 55 15.32 3.13 -17.31
C ARG A 55 13.81 3.03 -17.20
N ALA A 56 13.14 2.81 -18.33
CA ALA A 56 11.71 2.48 -18.38
C ALA A 56 11.42 1.56 -19.56
N HIS A 57 10.59 0.54 -19.37
CA HIS A 57 10.16 -0.37 -20.42
C HIS A 57 8.88 -1.11 -20.03
N ARG A 58 8.21 -1.70 -21.02
CA ARG A 58 7.08 -2.63 -20.77
C ARG A 58 7.58 -4.06 -20.61
N ILE A 59 6.96 -4.80 -19.70
CA ILE A 59 7.27 -6.21 -19.45
C ILE A 59 6.43 -7.10 -20.39
N GLY A 60 7.09 -8.06 -21.03
CA GLY A 60 6.45 -9.06 -21.89
C GLY A 60 6.26 -8.62 -23.35
N ALA A 61 5.99 -9.59 -24.21
CA ALA A 61 5.82 -9.39 -25.65
C ALA A 61 4.58 -8.54 -25.98
N PRO A 62 4.63 -7.67 -27.01
CA PRO A 62 3.45 -6.97 -27.50
C PRO A 62 2.31 -7.94 -27.83
N ARG A 63 1.10 -7.67 -27.34
CA ARG A 63 -0.08 -8.49 -27.61
C ARG A 63 -1.06 -7.69 -28.47
N SER A 64 -1.51 -8.27 -29.57
CA SER A 64 -2.42 -7.60 -30.52
C SER A 64 -3.85 -7.45 -30.00
N LYS A 65 -4.28 -8.29 -29.06
CA LYS A 65 -5.68 -8.40 -28.58
C LYS A 65 -5.79 -8.48 -27.05
N ALA A 66 -4.81 -8.00 -26.30
CA ALA A 66 -4.90 -8.05 -24.84
C ALA A 66 -5.95 -7.04 -24.33
N THR A 67 -6.93 -7.53 -23.57
CA THR A 67 -7.90 -6.69 -22.86
C THR A 67 -7.27 -5.88 -21.73
N THR A 68 -6.11 -6.34 -21.22
CA THR A 68 -5.36 -5.67 -20.16
C THR A 68 -4.04 -5.13 -20.71
N PRO A 69 -3.75 -3.82 -20.53
CA PRO A 69 -2.46 -3.25 -20.92
C PRO A 69 -1.28 -3.92 -20.22
N ARG A 70 -0.15 -4.09 -20.93
CA ARG A 70 1.09 -4.60 -20.33
C ARG A 70 1.55 -3.74 -19.17
N VAL A 71 2.14 -4.37 -18.17
CA VAL A 71 2.79 -3.66 -17.06
C VAL A 71 4.01 -2.91 -17.58
N MET A 72 4.17 -1.66 -17.15
CA MET A 72 5.40 -0.90 -17.33
C MET A 72 6.22 -0.97 -16.04
N ILE A 73 7.54 -1.07 -16.18
CA ILE A 73 8.47 -0.94 -15.07
C ILE A 73 9.48 0.17 -15.40
N PHE A 74 9.75 1.02 -14.43
CA PHE A 74 10.82 1.99 -14.53
C PHE A 74 11.63 2.04 -13.24
N MET A 75 12.86 2.53 -13.34
CA MET A 75 13.77 2.64 -12.22
C MET A 75 14.20 4.08 -12.04
N CYS A 76 14.04 4.58 -10.83
CA CYS A 76 14.53 5.90 -10.45
C CYS A 76 16.04 5.83 -10.17
N LEU A 77 16.75 6.93 -10.41
CA LEU A 77 18.16 7.03 -10.03
C LEU A 77 18.30 7.05 -8.50
N ARG A 78 17.39 7.77 -7.82
CA ARG A 78 17.36 7.89 -6.36
C ARG A 78 16.17 7.16 -5.74
N TYR A 79 16.38 6.58 -4.56
CA TYR A 79 15.32 5.96 -3.77
C TYR A 79 14.27 6.98 -3.30
N THR A 80 14.70 8.21 -2.97
CA THR A 80 13.84 9.30 -2.53
C THR A 80 12.84 9.70 -3.60
N ASP A 81 13.26 9.75 -4.86
CA ASP A 81 12.39 10.01 -6.01
C ASP A 81 11.32 8.92 -6.15
N ARG A 82 11.73 7.65 -6.00
CA ARG A 82 10.80 6.52 -5.99
C ARG A 82 9.77 6.64 -4.85
N ALA A 83 10.20 7.03 -3.65
CA ALA A 83 9.29 7.23 -2.51
C ALA A 83 8.30 8.38 -2.75
N ARG A 84 8.78 9.51 -3.30
CA ARG A 84 7.96 10.67 -3.67
C ARG A 84 6.90 10.33 -4.71
N ILE A 85 7.27 9.62 -5.77
CA ILE A 85 6.33 9.19 -6.82
C ILE A 85 5.23 8.30 -6.21
N LEU A 86 5.61 7.30 -5.41
CA LEU A 86 4.64 6.40 -4.77
C LEU A 86 3.73 7.13 -3.78
N LYS A 87 4.23 8.17 -3.10
CA LYS A 87 3.40 9.03 -2.26
C LYS A 87 2.42 9.84 -3.10
N ALA A 88 2.90 10.54 -4.13
CA ALA A 88 2.06 11.36 -4.99
C ALA A 88 0.95 10.54 -5.67
N ALA A 89 1.25 9.31 -6.10
CA ALA A 89 0.27 8.42 -6.70
C ALA A 89 -0.80 7.88 -5.72
N ARG A 90 -0.49 7.82 -4.42
CA ARG A 90 -1.48 7.49 -3.38
C ARG A 90 -2.36 8.68 -3.04
N ASP A 91 -1.75 9.86 -2.93
CA ASP A 91 -2.43 11.09 -2.55
C ASP A 91 -3.33 11.62 -3.69
N SER A 92 -2.92 11.42 -4.95
CA SER A 92 -3.66 11.82 -6.15
C SER A 92 -3.76 10.66 -7.14
N PRO A 93 -4.76 9.78 -7.00
CA PRO A 93 -4.96 8.65 -7.90
C PRO A 93 -5.12 9.08 -9.38
N LEU A 94 -4.32 8.48 -10.26
CA LEU A 94 -4.39 8.72 -11.70
C LEU A 94 -5.48 7.85 -12.34
N VAL A 95 -6.38 8.47 -13.10
CA VAL A 95 -7.40 7.77 -13.91
C VAL A 95 -7.21 8.15 -15.38
N MET A 96 -7.15 7.15 -16.25
CA MET A 96 -7.02 7.31 -17.70
C MET A 96 -8.09 6.45 -18.38
N GLU A 97 -8.88 7.04 -19.28
CA GLU A 97 -9.91 6.31 -20.03
C GLU A 97 -10.88 5.52 -19.13
N GLY A 98 -11.22 6.09 -17.96
CA GLY A 98 -12.09 5.43 -16.97
C GLY A 98 -11.41 4.31 -16.16
N GLN A 99 -10.13 4.01 -16.41
CA GLN A 99 -9.37 3.01 -15.68
C GLN A 99 -8.30 3.66 -14.78
N GLN A 100 -8.21 3.20 -13.53
CA GLN A 100 -7.18 3.67 -12.61
C GLN A 100 -5.80 3.11 -13.00
N VAL A 101 -4.82 4.00 -13.12
CA VAL A 101 -3.41 3.65 -13.28
C VAL A 101 -2.77 3.55 -11.92
N ARG A 102 -2.26 2.37 -11.58
CA ARG A 102 -1.69 2.11 -10.24
C ARG A 102 -0.17 2.07 -10.28
N PHE A 103 0.45 2.78 -9.37
CA PHE A 103 1.90 2.79 -9.16
C PHE A 103 2.22 2.00 -7.90
N THR A 104 3.04 0.96 -8.03
CA THR A 104 3.40 0.09 -6.91
C THR A 104 4.91 -0.11 -6.83
N ALA A 105 5.40 -0.37 -5.63
CA ALA A 105 6.75 -0.85 -5.41
C ALA A 105 7.00 -2.20 -6.13
N ASP A 106 8.20 -2.38 -6.66
CA ASP A 106 8.64 -3.68 -7.18
C ASP A 106 9.28 -4.52 -6.05
N TYR A 107 8.53 -5.51 -5.56
CA TYR A 107 9.02 -6.49 -4.60
C TYR A 107 9.19 -7.86 -5.25
N SER A 108 10.11 -8.65 -4.69
CA SER A 108 10.27 -10.09 -4.91
C SER A 108 8.95 -10.84 -4.71
N VAL A 109 8.85 -12.01 -5.31
CA VAL A 109 7.63 -12.83 -5.25
C VAL A 109 7.30 -13.21 -3.81
N ALA A 110 8.31 -13.61 -3.03
CA ALA A 110 8.17 -13.96 -1.63
C ALA A 110 7.67 -12.78 -0.79
N THR A 111 8.27 -11.60 -0.92
CA THR A 111 7.84 -10.40 -0.17
C THR A 111 6.45 -9.97 -0.61
N ARG A 112 6.12 -10.04 -1.90
CA ARG A 112 4.76 -9.74 -2.38
C ARG A 112 3.70 -10.68 -1.79
N ALA A 113 3.99 -11.98 -1.70
CA ALA A 113 3.10 -12.96 -1.09
C ALA A 113 2.87 -12.67 0.40
N ARG A 114 3.96 -12.42 1.15
CA ARG A 114 3.88 -12.02 2.57
C ARG A 114 3.08 -10.74 2.79
N ARG A 115 3.27 -9.72 1.94
CA ARG A 115 2.49 -8.48 2.02
C ARG A 115 1.02 -8.70 1.72
N LYS A 116 0.71 -9.57 0.76
CA LYS A 116 -0.68 -9.90 0.39
C LYS A 116 -1.43 -10.56 1.55
N SER A 117 -0.78 -11.42 2.33
CA SER A 117 -1.43 -12.06 3.49
C SER A 117 -1.72 -11.08 4.65
N CYS A 118 -1.06 -9.91 4.69
CA CYS A 118 -1.35 -8.88 5.68
C CYS A 118 -2.63 -8.08 5.37
N TYR A 119 -3.05 -7.98 4.10
CA TYR A 119 -4.14 -7.07 3.71
C TYR A 119 -5.50 -7.38 4.38
N PRO A 120 -5.94 -8.65 4.51
CA PRO A 120 -7.22 -8.94 5.17
C PRO A 120 -7.26 -8.48 6.63
N VAL A 121 -6.22 -8.78 7.42
CA VAL A 121 -6.17 -8.38 8.84
C VAL A 121 -5.98 -6.88 9.01
N MET A 122 -5.25 -6.22 8.10
CA MET A 122 -5.16 -4.76 8.10
C MET A 122 -6.51 -4.10 7.84
N GLU A 123 -7.36 -4.73 7.01
CA GLU A 123 -8.71 -4.24 6.77
C GLU A 123 -9.59 -4.40 8.00
N LYS A 124 -9.49 -5.54 8.71
CA LYS A 124 -10.13 -5.72 10.02
C LYS A 124 -9.70 -4.63 11.02
N ALA A 125 -8.40 -4.35 11.11
CA ALA A 125 -7.88 -3.30 11.98
C ALA A 125 -8.48 -1.91 11.62
N ARG A 126 -8.60 -1.59 10.33
CA ARG A 126 -9.25 -0.35 9.88
C ARG A 126 -10.72 -0.27 10.26
N GLN A 127 -11.44 -1.39 10.13
CA GLN A 127 -12.85 -1.48 10.53
C GLN A 127 -13.02 -1.29 12.04
N ALA A 128 -12.05 -1.73 12.85
CA ALA A 128 -11.98 -1.49 14.29
C ALA A 128 -11.46 -0.08 14.68
N GLY A 129 -11.31 0.83 13.71
CA GLY A 129 -10.93 2.22 13.96
C GLY A 129 -9.43 2.49 14.10
N TYR A 130 -8.57 1.52 13.77
CA TYR A 130 -7.12 1.72 13.73
C TYR A 130 -6.67 2.24 12.36
N GLU A 131 -5.65 3.10 12.36
CA GLU A 131 -4.85 3.33 11.16
C GLU A 131 -3.89 2.17 10.95
N ALA A 132 -3.87 1.56 9.76
CA ALA A 132 -3.02 0.40 9.46
C ALA A 132 -2.06 0.66 8.29
N PHE A 133 -0.76 0.56 8.57
CA PHE A 133 0.35 0.76 7.64
C PHE A 133 1.17 -0.51 7.44
N LEU A 134 1.59 -0.79 6.21
CA LEU A 134 2.42 -1.96 5.89
C LEU A 134 3.85 -1.54 5.52
N LEU A 135 4.76 -1.71 6.46
CA LEU A 135 6.18 -1.41 6.33
C LEU A 135 6.92 -2.53 5.60
N TYR A 136 8.07 -2.21 5.01
CA TYR A 136 8.96 -3.21 4.42
C TYR A 136 9.61 -4.06 5.54
N PRO A 137 9.76 -5.39 5.34
CA PRO A 137 9.31 -6.16 4.19
C PRO A 137 7.80 -6.46 4.22
N ALA A 138 7.26 -6.84 5.37
CA ALA A 138 5.85 -7.13 5.58
C ALA A 138 5.50 -6.99 7.07
N THR A 139 5.79 -5.82 7.64
CA THR A 139 5.55 -5.51 9.05
C THR A 139 4.35 -4.57 9.16
N ILE A 140 3.35 -4.96 9.92
CA ILE A 140 2.12 -4.19 10.07
C ILE A 140 2.30 -3.25 11.26
N LYS A 141 2.13 -1.96 11.03
CA LYS A 141 2.03 -0.95 12.09
C LYS A 141 0.56 -0.55 12.19
N VAL A 142 -0.02 -0.66 13.37
CA VAL A 142 -1.35 -0.11 13.66
C VAL A 142 -1.23 1.05 14.64
N SER A 143 -2.10 2.04 14.54
CA SER A 143 -2.15 3.16 15.48
C SER A 143 -3.58 3.62 15.76
N LYS A 144 -3.84 4.02 17.00
CA LYS A 144 -5.11 4.62 17.46
C LYS A 144 -4.73 5.81 18.35
N GLY A 145 -4.91 7.02 17.84
CA GLY A 145 -4.42 8.24 18.50
C GLY A 145 -2.88 8.27 18.60
N HIS A 146 -2.35 8.36 19.82
CA HIS A 146 -0.90 8.41 20.07
C HIS A 146 -0.24 7.03 20.23
N GLU A 147 -1.05 6.00 20.45
CA GLU A 147 -0.58 4.63 20.65
C GLU A 147 -0.35 3.93 19.32
N HIS A 148 0.72 3.16 19.25
CA HIS A 148 1.06 2.40 18.07
C HIS A 148 1.70 1.07 18.42
N GLU A 149 1.33 0.05 17.66
CA GLU A 149 1.86 -1.29 17.80
C GLU A 149 2.37 -1.82 16.47
N VAL A 150 3.35 -2.73 16.54
CA VAL A 150 4.06 -3.24 15.38
C VAL A 150 4.08 -4.76 15.40
N PHE A 151 3.54 -5.36 14.35
CA PHE A 151 3.37 -6.80 14.21
C PHE A 151 4.18 -7.33 13.03
N GLN A 152 4.94 -8.40 13.26
CA GLN A 152 5.78 -9.03 12.23
C GLN A 152 5.03 -10.02 11.33
N ASP A 153 3.85 -10.45 11.77
CA ASP A 153 3.01 -11.41 11.08
C ASP A 153 1.53 -11.05 11.30
N PRO A 154 0.63 -11.44 10.38
CA PRO A 154 -0.78 -11.13 10.47
C PRO A 154 -1.50 -11.85 11.63
N VAL A 155 -1.01 -12.99 12.08
CA VAL A 155 -1.64 -13.81 13.13
C VAL A 155 -1.58 -13.09 14.48
N ARG A 156 -0.45 -12.45 14.78
CA ARG A 156 -0.31 -11.66 16.02
C ARG A 156 -1.23 -10.45 16.03
N LEU A 157 -1.40 -9.77 14.89
CA LEU A 157 -2.34 -8.67 14.81
C LEU A 157 -3.78 -9.16 14.98
N GLU A 158 -4.12 -10.31 14.39
CA GLU A 158 -5.47 -10.88 14.54
C GLU A 158 -5.80 -11.19 16.00
N LYS A 159 -4.89 -11.84 16.73
CA LYS A 159 -5.03 -12.09 18.18
C LYS A 159 -5.12 -10.81 19.00
N PHE A 160 -4.37 -9.78 18.61
CA PHE A 160 -4.45 -8.47 19.25
C PHE A 160 -5.85 -7.87 19.07
N LEU A 161 -6.38 -7.86 17.85
CA LEU A 161 -7.73 -7.34 17.58
C LEU A 161 -8.81 -8.10 18.35
N GLU A 162 -8.72 -9.44 18.38
CA GLU A 162 -9.64 -10.29 19.16
C GLU A 162 -9.63 -9.92 20.65
N SER A 163 -8.44 -9.72 21.24
CA SER A 163 -8.34 -9.33 22.66
C SER A 163 -8.94 -7.95 22.96
N GLN A 164 -8.92 -7.04 22.00
CA GLN A 164 -9.47 -5.69 22.16
C GLN A 164 -11.01 -5.70 21.99
N GLU A 165 -11.55 -6.54 21.12
CA GLU A 165 -13.00 -6.75 20.98
C GLU A 165 -13.59 -7.36 22.27
N ASP A 166 -12.89 -8.31 22.89
CA ASP A 166 -13.30 -8.89 24.17
C ASP A 166 -13.34 -7.82 25.27
N GLU A 167 -12.30 -7.00 25.42
CA GLU A 167 -12.24 -5.92 26.41
C GLU A 167 -13.36 -4.87 26.23
N GLU A 168 -13.65 -4.47 24.99
CA GLU A 168 -14.76 -3.55 24.69
C GLU A 168 -16.13 -4.19 25.00
N SER A 169 -16.31 -5.49 24.75
CA SER A 169 -17.53 -6.25 25.06
C SER A 169 -17.80 -6.36 26.57
N PHE A 170 -16.77 -6.67 27.37
CA PHE A 170 -16.86 -6.72 28.83
C PHE A 170 -17.11 -5.32 29.44
N GLY A 171 -16.45 -4.29 28.92
CA GLY A 171 -16.63 -2.91 29.36
C GLY A 171 -18.04 -2.37 29.08
N ASN A 172 -18.59 -2.68 27.90
CA ASN A 172 -19.96 -2.28 27.52
C ASN A 172 -21.02 -3.02 28.33
N THR A 173 -20.82 -4.32 28.59
CA THR A 173 -21.73 -5.11 29.45
C THR A 173 -21.77 -4.55 30.87
N THR A 174 -20.62 -4.19 31.43
CA THR A 174 -20.51 -3.62 32.78
C THR A 174 -21.17 -2.24 32.87
N ARG A 175 -20.99 -1.38 31.85
CA ARG A 175 -21.67 -0.07 31.78
C ARG A 175 -23.18 -0.18 31.62
N ALA A 176 -23.66 -1.14 30.81
CA ALA A 176 -25.08 -1.40 30.65
C ALA A 176 -25.72 -1.91 31.95
N GLN A 177 -25.03 -2.78 32.69
CA GLN A 177 -25.48 -3.24 34.01
C GLN A 177 -25.50 -2.11 35.05
N ALA A 178 -24.49 -1.24 35.07
CA ALA A 178 -24.46 -0.08 35.98
C ALA A 178 -25.61 0.91 35.70
N ALA A 179 -25.92 1.18 34.43
CA ALA A 179 -27.01 2.08 34.06
C ALA A 179 -28.40 1.55 34.45
N LEU A 180 -28.60 0.23 34.46
CA LEU A 180 -29.87 -0.37 34.90
C LEU A 180 -30.07 -0.29 36.42
N ILE A 181 -28.99 -0.29 37.21
CA ILE A 181 -29.04 -0.20 38.67
C ILE A 181 -29.35 1.24 39.13
N ASP A 182 -28.89 2.25 38.39
CA ASP A 182 -29.16 3.65 38.72
C ASP A 182 -30.61 4.06 38.41
N ASP A 183 -31.26 3.47 37.39
CA ASP A 183 -32.67 3.70 37.08
C ASP A 183 -33.62 3.07 38.13
N GLU A 184 -33.26 1.93 38.73
CA GLU A 184 -34.08 1.29 39.79
C GLU A 184 -34.04 2.07 41.12
N ASN A 185 -32.97 2.84 41.38
CA ASN A 185 -32.83 3.65 42.61
C ASN A 185 -33.38 5.07 42.50
N SER A 186 -33.95 5.47 41.35
CA SER A 186 -34.53 6.80 41.12
C SER A 186 -36.05 6.87 41.41
N VAL A 187 -36.68 5.79 41.86
CA VAL A 187 -38.16 5.67 42.01
C VAL A 187 -38.62 5.66 43.49
N THR A 188 -37.78 6.06 44.44
CA THR A 188 -38.16 6.28 45.86
C THR A 188 -37.92 7.71 46.28
#